data_AF-A0A2V7QF97-F1
#
_entry.id   AF-A0A2V7QF97-F1
#
_cell.length_a   1.000
_cell.length_b   1.000
_cell.length_c   1.000
_cell.angle_alpha   90.00
_cell.angle_beta   90.00
_cell.angle_gamma   90.00
#
_symmetry.space_group_name_H-M   'P 1'
#
loop_
_entity.id
_entity.type
_entity.pdbx_description
1 polymer ?
#
loop_
_entity_poly.entity_id
_entity_poly.type
_entity_poly.pdbx_seq_one_letter_code
_entity_poly.pdbx_strand_id
1 'polypeptide(L)'
;MRVDTTAALAQGLRPVTDFYFDNAPAFRLLPAAESRGIKRIVWIDGAAPLRSGWAWGQRYLSGVTEVLQAPVGKGMLVLYGPDPYFRSQPHGTFKLLFNGLLYRNELGD
;
A
#
# COMPACT_ATOMS: atom_id res chain seq x y z
N MET A 1 -8.57 -4.34 -1.06
CA MET A 1 -7.77 -3.81 0.07
C MET A 1 -8.31 -2.44 0.46
N ARG A 2 -8.17 -2.04 1.72
CA ARG A 2 -8.49 -0.67 2.17
C ARG A 2 -7.35 0.28 1.91
N VAL A 3 -7.72 1.52 1.63
CA VAL A 3 -6.82 2.61 1.27
C VAL A 3 -7.13 3.81 2.16
N ASP A 4 -6.10 4.40 2.76
CA ASP A 4 -6.21 5.72 3.38
C ASP A 4 -6.19 6.80 2.30
N THR A 5 -7.37 7.22 1.84
CA THR A 5 -7.52 8.23 0.79
C THR A 5 -7.22 9.66 1.26
N THR A 6 -6.89 9.87 2.53
CA THR A 6 -6.46 11.17 3.05
C THR A 6 -4.98 11.44 2.83
N ALA A 7 -4.18 10.39 2.57
CA ALA A 7 -2.77 10.51 2.27
C ALA A 7 -2.52 10.99 0.83
N ALA A 8 -1.56 11.90 0.65
CA ALA A 8 -1.14 12.38 -0.67
C ALA A 8 -0.76 11.23 -1.63
N LEU A 9 -0.08 10.20 -1.11
CA LEU A 9 0.27 9.00 -1.87
C LEU A 9 -0.96 8.30 -2.48
N ALA A 10 -2.10 8.34 -1.81
CA ALA A 10 -3.32 7.66 -2.23
C ALA A 10 -4.36 8.60 -2.87
N GLN A 11 -3.98 9.83 -3.21
CA GLN A 11 -4.89 10.79 -3.82
C GLN A 11 -5.53 10.23 -5.10
N GLY A 12 -6.87 10.32 -5.17
CA GLY A 12 -7.67 9.85 -6.30
C GLY A 12 -7.88 8.33 -6.36
N LEU A 13 -7.43 7.55 -5.37
CA LEU A 13 -7.85 6.15 -5.19
C LEU A 13 -9.22 6.08 -4.50
N ARG A 14 -9.87 4.92 -4.64
CA ARG A 14 -11.09 4.60 -3.89
C ARG A 14 -10.72 4.02 -2.52
N PRO A 15 -11.55 4.23 -1.48
CA PRO A 15 -11.32 3.66 -0.14
C PRO A 15 -11.17 2.14 -0.12
N VAL A 16 -11.80 1.46 -1.08
CA VAL A 16 -11.60 0.04 -1.36
C VAL A 16 -11.15 -0.11 -2.81
N THR A 17 -9.94 -0.64 -3.01
CA THR A 17 -9.32 -0.82 -4.33
C THR A 17 -8.81 -2.26 -4.48
N ASP A 18 -8.92 -2.79 -5.70
CA ASP A 18 -8.40 -4.09 -6.07
C ASP A 18 -6.94 -3.95 -6.49
N PHE A 19 -6.10 -4.85 -6.01
CA PHE A 19 -4.67 -4.86 -6.26
C PHE A 19 -4.27 -6.18 -6.91
N TYR A 20 -3.31 -6.12 -7.82
CA TYR A 20 -2.62 -7.31 -8.28
C TYR A 20 -1.55 -7.71 -7.25
N PHE A 21 -1.45 -9.00 -6.96
CA PHE A 21 -0.48 -9.56 -6.03
C PHE A 21 -0.01 -10.93 -6.54
N ASP A 22 1.29 -11.17 -6.48
CA ASP A 22 1.91 -12.47 -6.74
C ASP A 22 3.19 -12.61 -5.90
N ASN A 23 3.18 -13.52 -4.92
CA ASN A 23 4.30 -13.83 -4.04
C ASN A 23 5.04 -12.60 -3.49
N ALA A 24 4.30 -11.55 -3.18
CA ALA A 24 4.86 -10.26 -2.82
C ALA A 24 5.04 -10.09 -1.29
N PRO A 25 5.94 -9.21 -0.84
CA PRO A 25 6.12 -8.93 0.59
C PRO A 25 4.87 -8.32 1.20
N ALA A 26 4.61 -8.66 2.47
CA ALA A 26 3.49 -8.15 3.24
C ALA A 26 3.99 -7.73 4.63
N PHE A 27 3.60 -6.55 5.11
CA PHE A 27 4.25 -5.90 6.25
C PHE A 27 3.36 -5.87 7.49
N ARG A 28 3.86 -6.38 8.63
CA ARG A 28 3.28 -6.09 9.94
C ARG A 28 4.05 -4.94 10.59
N LEU A 29 3.37 -3.84 10.84
CA LEU A 29 3.97 -2.69 11.53
C LEU A 29 4.15 -3.04 13.02
N LEU A 30 5.35 -2.75 13.54
CA LEU A 30 5.64 -2.90 14.96
C LEU A 30 4.94 -1.79 15.76
N PRO A 31 4.69 -1.98 17.08
CA PRO A 31 3.98 -0.98 17.90
C PRO A 31 4.58 0.44 17.86
N ALA A 32 5.89 0.57 17.68
CA ALA A 32 6.60 1.86 17.59
C ALA A 32 6.68 2.43 16.16
N ALA A 33 5.98 1.85 15.18
CA ALA A 33 6.09 2.29 13.78
C ALA A 33 5.56 3.72 13.59
N GLU A 34 4.39 4.02 14.16
CA GLU A 34 3.75 5.32 14.01
C GLU A 34 4.57 6.45 14.65
N SER A 35 5.15 6.21 15.84
CA SER A 35 6.04 7.19 16.50
C SER A 35 7.35 7.44 15.75
N ARG A 36 7.71 6.56 14.81
CA ARG A 36 8.84 6.74 13.87
C ARG A 36 8.40 7.32 12.53
N GLY A 37 7.15 7.77 12.40
CA GLY A 37 6.62 8.36 11.17
C GLY A 37 6.28 7.35 10.08
N ILE A 38 6.28 6.05 10.37
CA ILE A 38 5.85 5.03 9.40
C ILE A 38 4.32 5.04 9.33
N LYS A 39 3.80 5.36 8.15
CA LYS A 39 2.35 5.42 7.90
C LYS A 39 1.92 4.28 6.98
N ARG A 40 0.93 3.50 7.41
CA ARG A 40 0.23 2.55 6.53
C ARG A 40 -0.64 3.33 5.55
N ILE A 41 -0.66 2.93 4.29
CA ILE A 41 -1.44 3.57 3.22
C ILE A 41 -2.46 2.60 2.64
N VAL A 42 -2.06 1.34 2.45
CA VAL A 42 -2.93 0.26 1.97
C VAL A 42 -2.79 -0.93 2.90
N TRP A 43 -3.91 -1.56 3.27
CA TRP A 43 -3.92 -2.76 4.10
C TRP A 43 -5.05 -3.72 3.74
N ILE A 44 -4.86 -4.99 4.08
CA ILE A 44 -5.88 -6.02 3.98
C ILE A 44 -6.79 -5.94 5.23
N ASP A 45 -8.08 -5.71 5.03
CA ASP A 45 -9.06 -5.42 6.08
C ASP A 45 -10.02 -6.58 6.37
N GLY A 46 -9.62 -7.83 6.08
CA GLY A 46 -10.45 -9.00 6.33
C GLY A 46 -9.72 -10.32 6.14
N ALA A 47 -10.36 -11.42 6.52
CA ALA A 47 -9.80 -12.77 6.41
C ALA A 47 -9.98 -13.41 5.02
N ALA A 48 -10.79 -12.81 4.15
CA ALA A 48 -11.06 -13.28 2.79
C ALA A 48 -10.91 -12.15 1.74
N PRO A 49 -9.70 -11.58 1.55
CA PRO A 49 -9.50 -10.46 0.64
C PRO A 49 -9.51 -10.82 -0.86
N LEU A 50 -9.49 -12.11 -1.20
CA LEU A 50 -9.41 -12.55 -2.59
C LEU A 50 -10.65 -12.14 -3.37
N ARG A 51 -10.44 -11.36 -4.44
CA ARG A 51 -11.50 -11.04 -5.40
C ARG A 51 -11.58 -12.02 -6.56
N SER A 52 -10.44 -12.45 -7.08
CA SER A 52 -10.33 -13.39 -8.20
C SER A 52 -8.94 -14.03 -8.22
N GLY A 53 -8.84 -15.28 -8.68
CA GLY A 53 -7.59 -16.05 -8.74
C GLY A 53 -7.44 -17.04 -7.60
N TRP A 54 -6.23 -17.13 -7.03
CA TRP A 54 -5.87 -18.10 -6.00
C TRP A 54 -5.12 -17.41 -4.86
N ALA A 55 -5.57 -17.61 -3.61
CA ALA A 55 -4.88 -17.10 -2.43
C ALA A 55 -4.93 -18.12 -1.29
N TRP A 56 -3.87 -18.93 -1.22
CA TRP A 56 -3.69 -19.89 -0.14
C TRP A 56 -3.29 -19.17 1.15
N GLY A 57 -3.95 -19.47 2.26
CA GLY A 57 -3.63 -18.86 3.56
C GLY A 57 -4.01 -17.38 3.70
N GLN A 58 -4.85 -16.80 2.83
CA GLN A 58 -5.22 -15.37 2.85
C GLN A 58 -5.72 -14.84 4.20
N ARG A 59 -6.29 -15.70 5.06
CA ARG A 59 -6.68 -15.36 6.44
C ARG A 59 -5.53 -14.80 7.28
N TYR A 60 -4.29 -15.23 7.04
CA TYR A 60 -3.11 -14.76 7.77
C TYR A 60 -2.71 -13.33 7.41
N LEU A 61 -3.24 -12.81 6.30
CA LEU A 61 -3.00 -11.47 5.81
C LEU A 61 -3.95 -10.43 6.39
N SER A 62 -4.95 -10.85 7.19
CA SER A 62 -5.85 -9.89 7.83
C SER A 62 -5.08 -8.91 8.72
N GLY A 63 -5.26 -7.62 8.46
CA GLY A 63 -4.57 -6.52 9.14
C GLY A 63 -3.16 -6.23 8.63
N VAL A 64 -2.65 -6.98 7.65
CA VAL A 64 -1.32 -6.76 7.08
C VAL A 64 -1.32 -5.50 6.20
N THR A 65 -0.24 -4.72 6.30
CA THR A 65 0.01 -3.53 5.50
C THR A 65 0.68 -3.93 4.19
N GLU A 66 0.15 -3.43 3.09
CA GLU A 66 0.57 -3.75 1.72
C GLU A 66 1.30 -2.57 1.08
N VAL A 67 0.95 -1.33 1.46
CA VAL A 67 1.69 -0.13 1.05
C VAL A 67 1.91 0.75 2.26
N LEU A 68 3.13 1.24 2.43
CA LEU A 68 3.49 2.17 3.50
C LEU A 68 4.44 3.24 3.01
N GLN A 69 4.51 4.33 3.75
CA GLN A 69 5.56 5.35 3.61
C GLN A 69 6.30 5.53 4.94
N ALA A 70 7.58 5.84 4.87
CA ALA A 70 8.44 6.04 6.02
C ALA A 70 9.52 7.09 5.75
N PRO A 71 9.83 7.98 6.70
CA PRO A 71 10.98 8.89 6.57
C PRO A 71 12.28 8.10 6.66
N VAL A 72 13.21 8.36 5.75
CA VAL A 72 14.55 7.76 5.70
C VAL A 72 15.56 8.85 5.33
N GLY A 73 16.35 9.28 6.31
CA GLY A 73 17.31 10.38 6.12
C GLY A 73 16.58 11.70 5.85
N LYS A 74 16.79 12.28 4.67
CA LYS A 74 16.18 13.55 4.21
C LYS A 74 15.11 13.31 3.13
N GLY A 75 14.40 12.20 3.21
CA GLY A 75 13.44 11.85 2.19
C GLY A 75 12.48 10.77 2.64
N MET A 76 11.56 10.43 1.74
CA MET A 76 10.51 9.48 2.00
C MET A 76 10.70 8.19 1.20
N LEU A 77 10.76 7.08 1.92
CA LEU A 77 10.66 5.74 1.36
C LEU A 77 9.19 5.39 1.20
N VAL A 78 8.81 4.92 0.02
CA VAL A 78 7.52 4.25 -0.21
C VAL A 78 7.79 2.79 -0.51
N LEU A 79 7.16 1.89 0.25
CA LEU A 79 7.23 0.45 -0.01
C LEU A 79 5.91 -0.04 -0.57
N TYR A 80 5.99 -0.77 -1.67
CA TYR A 80 4.88 -1.49 -2.28
C TYR A 80 5.11 -2.98 -2.12
N GLY A 81 4.21 -3.65 -1.41
CA GLY A 81 4.05 -5.10 -1.46
C GLY A 81 3.51 -5.53 -2.82
N PRO A 82 2.29 -5.15 -3.20
CA PRO A 82 1.72 -5.46 -4.50
C PRO A 82 2.43 -4.68 -5.62
N ASP A 83 2.37 -5.19 -6.85
CA ASP A 83 2.86 -4.47 -8.02
C ASP A 83 1.77 -3.49 -8.51
N PRO A 84 1.93 -2.17 -8.28
CA PRO A 84 0.90 -1.20 -8.62
C PRO A 84 0.77 -0.97 -10.13
N TYR A 85 1.73 -1.45 -10.94
CA TYR A 85 1.84 -1.23 -12.38
C TYR A 85 1.78 -2.53 -13.20
N PHE A 86 1.61 -3.69 -12.56
CA PHE A 86 1.72 -5.01 -13.18
C PHE A 86 1.20 -5.10 -14.62
N ARG A 87 2.14 -5.27 -15.57
CA ARG A 87 1.88 -5.40 -17.02
C ARG A 87 0.99 -4.30 -17.61
N SER A 88 0.98 -3.12 -17.01
CA SER A 88 0.11 -2.01 -17.37
C SER A 88 -1.39 -2.36 -17.36
N GLN A 89 -1.84 -3.29 -16.51
CA GLN A 89 -3.25 -3.69 -16.42
C GLN A 89 -4.02 -3.09 -15.23
N PRO A 90 -3.47 -2.97 -14.00
CA PRO A 90 -4.24 -2.51 -12.85
C PRO A 90 -4.33 -0.98 -12.81
N HIS A 91 -5.13 -0.40 -13.71
CA HIS A 91 -5.27 1.07 -13.83
C HIS A 91 -5.76 1.74 -12.52
N GLY A 92 -6.44 0.97 -11.66
CA GLY A 92 -6.88 1.42 -10.34
C GLY A 92 -5.74 1.76 -9.38
N THR A 93 -4.56 1.15 -9.56
CA THR A 93 -3.41 1.29 -8.65
C THR A 93 -2.27 2.13 -9.21
N PHE A 94 -2.29 2.48 -10.51
CA PHE A 94 -1.27 3.33 -11.13
C PHE A 94 -1.06 4.66 -10.39
N LYS A 95 -2.14 5.22 -9.86
CA LYS A 95 -2.09 6.47 -9.10
C LYS A 95 -1.11 6.38 -7.92
N LEU A 96 -0.99 5.24 -7.25
CA LEU A 96 -0.01 5.10 -6.16
C LEU A 96 1.42 5.32 -6.66
N LEU A 97 1.78 4.67 -7.76
CA LEU A 97 3.11 4.82 -8.38
C LEU A 97 3.37 6.27 -8.78
N PHE A 98 2.44 6.90 -9.51
CA PHE A 98 2.61 8.26 -9.99
C PHE A 98 2.59 9.29 -8.86
N ASN A 99 1.69 9.16 -7.88
CA ASN A 99 1.66 10.01 -6.70
C ASN A 99 2.99 9.88 -5.91
N GLY A 100 3.53 8.67 -5.79
CA GLY A 100 4.85 8.43 -5.17
C GLY A 100 6.00 9.15 -5.88
N LEU A 101 5.93 9.28 -7.21
CA LEU A 101 6.94 9.98 -8.01
C LEU A 101 6.73 11.50 -8.03
N LEU A 102 5.47 11.95 -8.11
CA LEU A 102 5.10 13.35 -8.35
C LEU A 102 4.96 14.16 -7.07
N TYR A 103 4.45 13.56 -5.98
CA TYR A 103 4.16 14.26 -4.73
C TYR A 103 5.26 14.11 -3.68
N ARG A 104 6.51 13.97 -4.12
CA ARG A 104 7.65 13.67 -3.22
C ARG A 104 7.78 14.65 -2.04
N ASN A 105 7.43 15.93 -2.23
CA ASN A 105 7.53 16.96 -1.21
C ASN A 105 6.36 16.88 -0.22
N GLU A 106 5.18 16.47 -0.68
CA GLU A 106 3.97 16.33 0.12
C GLU A 106 3.95 15.02 0.94
N LEU A 107 4.78 14.04 0.58
CA LEU A 107 4.95 12.81 1.36
C LEU A 107 5.76 13.04 2.64
N GLY A 108 6.65 14.05 2.64
CA GLY A 108 7.54 14.43 3.75
C GLY A 108 8.92 14.90 3.27
N ASP A 109 9.50 15.87 3.98
CA ASP A 109 10.92 16.27 3.86
C ASP A 109 11.82 15.42 4.78
#